data_AF-A0A924GSG9-F1
#
_entry.id   AF-A0A924GSG9-F1
#
_cell.length_a   1.000
_cell.length_b   1.000
_cell.length_c   1.000
_cell.angle_alpha   90.00
_cell.angle_beta   90.00
_cell.angle_gamma   90.00
#
_symmetry.space_group_name_H-M   'P 1'
#
loop_
_entity.id
_entity.type
_entity.pdbx_description
1 polymer ?
#
loop_
_entity_poly.entity_id
_entity_poly.type
_entity_poly.pdbx_seq_one_letter_code
_entity_poly.pdbx_strand_id
1 'polypeptide(L)'
;MRPRFCPSLMAITQVMLAVLITGCAVGPDYQRPATPDVSSFKEAQGWVPAAPADALKRGPWWQLFGDPALDQLASRVEVSNQNVAVAVAGYAQARALVRQQRASLFP
;
A
#
# COMPACT_ATOMS: atom_id res chain seq x y z
N MET A 1 -34.39 52.59 14.74
CA MET A 1 -34.10 51.50 15.69
C MET A 1 -32.84 50.78 15.25
N ARG A 2 -31.72 50.96 15.95
CA ARG A 2 -30.47 50.26 15.64
C ARG A 2 -30.46 48.94 16.42
N PRO A 3 -30.33 47.78 15.76
CA PRO A 3 -30.30 46.50 16.46
C PRO A 3 -29.11 46.49 17.42
N ARG A 4 -29.39 46.18 18.69
CA ARG A 4 -28.37 46.01 19.73
C ARG A 4 -27.66 44.68 19.45
N PHE A 5 -26.62 44.72 18.63
CA PHE A 5 -25.74 43.57 18.47
C PHE A 5 -24.98 43.37 19.77
N CYS A 6 -25.36 42.32 20.52
CA CYS A 6 -24.66 41.93 21.72
C CYS A 6 -23.33 41.29 21.29
N PRO A 7 -22.17 41.89 21.59
CA PRO A 7 -20.86 41.44 21.10
C PRO A 7 -20.54 40.00 21.53
N SER A 8 -21.11 39.57 22.66
CA SER A 8 -21.01 38.19 23.16
C SER A 8 -21.67 37.17 22.22
N LEU A 9 -22.85 37.48 21.67
CA LEU A 9 -23.57 36.58 20.75
C LEU A 9 -22.82 36.42 19.41
N MET A 10 -22.18 37.49 18.96
CA MET A 10 -21.42 37.54 17.72
C MET A 10 -20.12 36.72 17.84
N ALA A 11 -19.42 36.83 18.97
CA ALA A 11 -18.24 36.03 19.28
C ALA A 11 -18.55 34.53 19.38
N ILE A 12 -19.67 34.14 20.00
CA ILE A 12 -20.11 32.73 20.09
C ILE A 12 -20.35 32.15 18.69
N THR A 13 -20.94 32.94 17.78
CA THR A 13 -21.23 32.50 16.42
C THR A 13 -19.94 32.31 15.61
N GLN A 14 -18.93 33.17 15.79
CA GLN A 14 -17.62 33.03 15.16
C GLN A 14 -16.85 31.80 15.66
N VAL A 15 -16.90 31.53 16.97
CA VAL A 15 -16.25 30.34 17.54
C VAL A 15 -16.92 29.06 17.07
N MET A 16 -18.27 29.02 17.05
CA MET A 16 -18.98 27.86 16.50
C MET A 16 -18.61 27.62 15.04
N LEU A 17 -18.61 28.67 14.21
CA LEU A 17 -18.23 28.53 12.80
C LEU A 17 -16.80 28.01 12.62
N ALA A 18 -15.84 28.48 13.45
CA ALA A 18 -14.47 27.99 13.42
C ALA A 18 -14.38 26.49 13.77
N VAL A 19 -15.12 26.04 14.79
CA VAL A 19 -15.17 24.62 15.18
C VAL A 19 -15.79 23.76 14.08
N LEU A 20 -16.86 24.22 13.44
CA LEU A 20 -17.54 23.50 12.36
C LEU A 20 -16.63 23.24 11.14
N ILE A 21 -15.60 24.05 10.90
CA ILE A 21 -14.69 23.89 9.74
C ILE A 21 -13.50 22.97 10.06
N THR A 22 -13.24 22.63 11.34
CA THR A 22 -12.08 21.80 11.74
C THR A 22 -12.24 20.29 11.53
N GLY A 23 -13.33 19.84 10.91
CA GLY A 23 -13.63 18.41 10.74
C GLY A 23 -13.44 17.88 9.32
N CYS A 24 -12.22 17.43 8.98
CA CYS A 24 -12.00 16.42 7.92
C CYS A 24 -10.72 15.63 8.19
N ALA A 25 -10.63 14.97 9.35
CA ALA A 25 -9.56 14.01 9.59
C ALA A 25 -9.89 12.68 8.89
N VAL A 26 -9.13 12.36 7.85
CA VAL A 26 -9.29 11.16 7.02
C VAL A 26 -8.65 9.95 7.74
N GLY A 27 -9.33 9.46 8.77
CA GLY A 27 -8.93 8.26 9.52
C GLY A 27 -7.69 8.44 10.41
N PRO A 28 -7.42 7.48 11.31
CA PRO A 28 -6.23 7.48 12.15
C PRO A 28 -4.97 7.19 11.32
N ASP A 29 -3.82 7.61 11.83
CA ASP A 29 -2.53 7.27 11.23
C ASP A 29 -2.35 5.75 11.11
N TYR A 30 -1.79 5.31 9.98
CA TYR A 30 -1.49 3.90 9.77
C TYR A 30 -0.47 3.41 10.81
N GLN A 31 -0.86 2.43 11.63
CA GLN A 31 0.03 1.70 12.51
C GLN A 31 0.20 0.27 12.02
N ARG A 32 1.45 -0.10 11.71
CA ARG A 32 1.78 -1.49 11.33
C ARG A 32 1.55 -2.40 12.54
N PRO A 33 0.74 -3.47 12.42
CA PRO A 33 0.59 -4.43 13.50
C PRO A 33 1.92 -5.05 13.88
N ALA A 34 2.16 -5.21 15.19
CA ALA A 34 3.31 -5.96 15.67
C ALA A 34 3.17 -7.44 15.26
N THR A 35 4.25 -8.02 14.75
CA THR A 35 4.35 -9.46 14.50
C THR A 35 5.11 -10.11 15.66
N PRO A 36 4.87 -11.39 15.97
CA PRO A 36 5.68 -12.11 16.95
C PRO A 36 7.16 -11.99 16.60
N ASP A 37 7.97 -11.62 17.58
CA ASP A 37 9.42 -11.61 17.44
C ASP A 37 9.94 -13.03 17.65
N VAL A 38 10.39 -13.67 16.56
CA VAL A 38 11.03 -14.98 16.60
C VAL A 38 12.53 -14.79 16.55
N SER A 39 13.19 -14.87 17.71
CA SER A 39 14.64 -14.69 17.83
C SER A 39 15.44 -15.79 17.13
N SER A 40 14.83 -16.96 16.88
CA SER A 40 15.44 -18.07 16.16
C SER A 40 14.39 -18.98 15.51
N PHE A 41 14.77 -19.63 14.41
CA PHE A 41 14.01 -20.71 13.82
C PHE A 41 14.36 -22.05 14.48
N LYS A 42 13.47 -23.04 14.37
CA LYS A 42 13.77 -24.41 14.81
C LYS A 42 14.59 -25.10 13.73
N GLU A 43 15.82 -25.49 14.06
CA GLU A 43 16.76 -26.04 13.09
C GLU A 43 17.01 -27.53 13.28
N ALA A 44 17.23 -28.22 12.16
CA ALA A 44 17.66 -29.62 12.15
C ALA A 44 19.18 -29.73 12.32
N GLN A 45 19.66 -30.92 12.68
CA GLN A 45 21.09 -31.19 12.76
C GLN A 45 21.75 -30.98 11.39
N GLY A 46 22.85 -30.20 11.35
CA GLY A 46 23.55 -29.85 10.11
C GLY A 46 23.11 -28.53 9.47
N TRP A 47 22.23 -27.76 10.12
CA TRP A 47 21.86 -26.42 9.67
C TRP A 47 23.05 -25.44 9.72
N VAL A 48 23.12 -24.56 8.72
CA VAL A 48 24.14 -23.52 8.59
C VAL A 48 23.44 -22.15 8.51
N PRO A 49 23.94 -21.11 9.19
CA PRO A 49 23.40 -19.76 9.06
C PRO A 49 23.34 -19.31 7.59
N ALA A 50 22.18 -18.80 7.17
CA ALA A 50 22.03 -18.25 5.83
C ALA A 50 22.90 -16.99 5.65
N ALA A 51 23.44 -16.80 4.45
CA ALA A 51 24.10 -15.57 4.02
C ALA A 51 23.15 -14.84 3.05
N PRO A 52 22.36 -13.86 3.52
CA PRO A 52 21.35 -13.20 2.70
C PRO A 52 21.99 -12.46 1.53
N ALA A 53 21.43 -12.65 0.34
CA ALA A 53 21.90 -12.03 -0.89
C ALA A 53 20.88 -11.04 -1.47
N ASP A 54 20.13 -10.35 -0.61
CA ASP A 54 19.03 -9.46 -1.01
C ASP A 54 19.48 -8.29 -1.90
N ALA A 55 20.77 -7.96 -1.89
CA ALA A 55 21.37 -6.95 -2.76
C ALA A 55 21.57 -7.41 -4.22
N LEU A 56 21.49 -8.72 -4.50
CA LEU A 56 21.58 -9.23 -5.86
C LEU A 56 20.31 -8.91 -6.65
N LYS A 57 20.47 -8.55 -7.93
CA LYS A 57 19.35 -8.46 -8.85
C LYS A 57 18.67 -9.82 -8.94
N ARG A 58 17.41 -9.89 -8.52
CA ARG A 58 16.67 -11.16 -8.47
C ARG A 58 16.53 -11.83 -9.84
N GLY A 59 16.45 -11.04 -10.93
CA GLY A 59 16.61 -11.51 -12.31
C GLY A 59 15.82 -12.79 -12.66
N PRO A 60 16.28 -13.55 -13.67
CA PRO A 60 15.83 -14.91 -13.94
C PRO A 60 16.44 -15.85 -12.89
N TRP A 61 16.00 -15.75 -11.64
CA TRP A 61 16.56 -16.50 -10.49
C TRP A 61 16.62 -18.02 -10.74
N TRP A 62 15.74 -18.55 -11.59
CA TRP A 62 15.71 -19.97 -11.96
C TRP A 62 16.94 -20.41 -12.77
N GLN A 63 17.70 -19.50 -13.37
CA GLN A 63 18.97 -19.82 -14.04
C GLN A 63 20.03 -20.37 -13.08
N LEU A 64 19.88 -20.10 -11.77
CA LEU A 64 20.76 -20.66 -10.73
C LEU A 64 20.70 -22.19 -10.66
N PHE A 65 19.66 -22.82 -11.20
CA PHE A 65 19.56 -24.28 -11.28
C PHE A 65 20.39 -24.87 -12.43
N GLY A 66 20.79 -24.07 -13.42
CA GLY A 66 21.56 -24.53 -14.58
C GLY A 66 20.81 -25.54 -15.46
N ASP A 67 19.47 -25.49 -15.48
CA ASP A 67 18.62 -26.39 -16.26
C ASP A 67 18.07 -25.67 -17.51
N PRO A 68 18.57 -26.02 -18.72
CA PRO A 68 18.11 -25.41 -19.97
C PRO A 68 16.62 -25.65 -20.29
N ALA A 69 16.04 -26.76 -19.81
CA ALA A 69 14.62 -27.03 -20.00
C ALA A 69 13.77 -26.11 -19.13
N LEU A 70 14.21 -25.88 -17.88
CA LEU A 70 13.58 -24.92 -16.98
C LEU A 70 13.63 -23.50 -17.55
N ASP A 71 14.77 -23.09 -18.12
CA ASP A 71 14.91 -21.78 -18.75
C ASP A 71 13.90 -21.57 -19.89
N GLN A 72 13.70 -22.58 -20.73
CA GLN A 72 12.71 -22.53 -21.81
C GLN A 72 11.27 -22.53 -21.31
N LEU A 73 10.98 -23.22 -20.20
CA LEU A 73 9.66 -23.23 -19.59
C LEU A 73 9.34 -21.88 -18.95
N ALA A 74 10.25 -21.34 -18.13
CA ALA A 74 10.08 -20.07 -17.46
C ALA A 74 9.90 -18.91 -18.46
N SER A 75 10.67 -18.90 -19.56
CA SER A 75 10.53 -17.91 -20.63
C SER A 75 9.14 -17.94 -21.29
N ARG A 76 8.52 -19.12 -21.42
CA ARG A 76 7.15 -19.25 -21.95
C ARG A 76 6.10 -18.73 -20.97
N VAL A 77 6.30 -18.96 -19.66
CA VAL A 77 5.41 -18.46 -18.61
C VAL A 77 5.37 -16.93 -18.62
N GLU A 78 6.50 -16.27 -18.83
CA GLU A 78 6.56 -14.79 -18.88
C GLU A 78 5.69 -14.20 -20.00
N VAL A 79 5.61 -14.87 -21.15
CA VAL A 79 4.91 -14.34 -22.34
C VAL A 79 3.40 -14.62 -22.32
N SER A 80 2.97 -15.83 -21.92
CA SER A 80 1.60 -16.29 -22.18
C SER A 80 0.80 -16.70 -20.94
N ASN A 81 1.26 -16.40 -19.73
CA ASN A 81 0.57 -16.79 -18.50
C ASN A 81 -0.69 -15.92 -18.25
N GLN A 82 -1.85 -16.53 -18.45
CA GLN A 82 -3.15 -15.87 -18.28
C GLN A 82 -3.46 -15.50 -16.83
N ASN A 83 -2.92 -16.23 -15.85
CA ASN A 83 -3.10 -15.87 -14.43
C ASN A 83 -2.36 -14.55 -14.11
N VAL A 84 -1.16 -14.36 -14.67
CA VAL A 84 -0.42 -13.09 -14.53
C VAL A 84 -1.16 -11.97 -15.26
N ALA A 85 -1.67 -12.23 -16.47
CA ALA A 85 -2.46 -11.24 -17.22
C ALA A 85 -3.70 -10.77 -16.43
N VAL A 86 -4.43 -11.71 -15.81
CA VAL A 86 -5.57 -11.40 -14.93
C VAL A 86 -5.14 -10.59 -13.72
N ALA A 87 -4.03 -10.94 -13.06
CA ALA A 87 -3.52 -10.18 -11.92
C ALA A 87 -3.13 -8.74 -12.30
N VAL A 88 -2.47 -8.56 -13.45
CA VAL A 88 -2.12 -7.24 -13.99
C VAL A 88 -3.38 -6.43 -14.30
N ALA A 89 -4.39 -7.04 -14.91
CA ALA A 89 -5.67 -6.39 -15.20
C ALA A 89 -6.40 -5.97 -13.91
N GLY A 90 -6.42 -6.83 -12.88
CA GLY A 90 -6.98 -6.51 -11.57
C GLY A 90 -6.26 -5.33 -10.89
N TYR A 91 -4.93 -5.29 -10.97
CA TYR A 91 -4.15 -4.14 -10.49
C TYR A 91 -4.46 -2.86 -11.26
N ALA A 92 -4.56 -2.93 -12.59
CA ALA A 92 -4.91 -1.80 -13.44
C ALA A 92 -6.31 -1.26 -13.12
N GLN A 93 -7.28 -2.16 -12.90
CA GLN A 93 -8.64 -1.83 -12.46
C GLN A 93 -8.62 -1.11 -11.10
N ALA A 94 -7.91 -1.64 -10.11
CA ALA A 94 -7.79 -1.01 -8.80
C ALA A 94 -7.21 0.41 -8.91
N ARG A 95 -6.17 0.60 -9.73
CA ARG A 95 -5.62 1.94 -10.01
C ARG A 95 -6.62 2.86 -10.70
N ALA A 96 -7.42 2.35 -11.63
CA ALA A 96 -8.44 3.12 -12.33
C ALA A 96 -9.53 3.60 -11.35
N LEU A 97 -9.98 2.74 -10.43
CA LEU A 97 -10.92 3.11 -9.38
C LEU A 97 -10.36 4.23 -8.48
N VAL A 98 -9.10 4.15 -8.07
CA VAL A 98 -8.45 5.23 -7.30
C VAL A 98 -8.39 6.53 -8.11
N ARG A 99 -8.08 6.47 -9.41
CA ARG A 99 -8.08 7.67 -10.27
C ARG A 99 -9.48 8.27 -10.41
N GLN A 100 -10.50 7.45 -10.57
CA GLN A 100 -11.89 7.90 -10.64
C GLN A 100 -12.30 8.62 -9.35
N GLN A 101 -11.98 8.05 -8.18
CA GLN A 101 -12.25 8.70 -6.89
C GLN A 101 -11.44 9.98 -6.67
N ARG A 102 -10.25 10.10 -7.25
CA ARG A 102 -9.49 11.36 -7.22
C ARG A 102 -10.03 12.42 -8.17
N ALA A 103 -10.62 12.02 -9.29
CA ALA A 103 -11.17 12.95 -10.27
C ALA A 103 -12.32 13.79 -9.68
N SER A 104 -13.08 13.26 -8.73
CA SER A 104 -14.14 14.02 -8.03
C SER A 104 -13.62 15.16 -7.16
N LEU A 105 -12.29 15.28 -6.96
CA LEU A 105 -11.67 16.39 -6.23
C LEU A 105 -11.34 17.60 -7.13
N PHE A 106 -11.55 17.50 -8.44
CA PHE A 106 -11.26 18.56 -9.41
C PHE A 106 -12.53 18.92 -10.20
N PRO A 107 -12.69 20.21 -10.60
CA PRO A 107 -13.84 20.67 -11.38
C PRO A 107 -13.84 20.14 -12.83
#